data_AF-M6VSZ9-F1
#
_entry.id   AF-M6VSZ9-F1
#
_cell.length_a   1.000
_cell.length_b   1.000
_cell.length_c   1.000
_cell.angle_alpha   90.00
_cell.angle_beta   90.00
_cell.angle_gamma   90.00
#
_symmetry.space_group_name_H-M   'P 1'
#
loop_
_entity.id
_entity.type
_entity.pdbx_description
1 polymer ?
#
loop_
_entity_poly.entity_id
_entity_poly.type
_entity_poly.pdbx_seq_one_letter_code
_entity_poly.pdbx_strand_id
1 'polypeptide(L)'
;MQNKTSFNLVDLAKENRIPEMDFHLNLDPSDRGPGNFLKGSIDLVFQFEDKFYIADYKSNLLEDYSPLSLQKSVENSESRYDLQRDIYAMVLYEYLKNLFGPKDIFQRIGGVYYFFLRGMKRGENSGIYSDFHWSQERMETIRKTVRELTDVRWSEDL
;
A
#
# COMPACT_ATOMS: atom_id res chain seq x y z
N MET A 1 -21.97 12.19 10.44
CA MET A 1 -21.60 10.98 11.21
C MET A 1 -21.58 9.82 10.23
N GLN A 2 -20.41 9.45 9.70
CA GLN A 2 -20.31 8.27 8.84
C GLN A 2 -20.30 7.03 9.75
N ASN A 3 -21.23 6.10 9.52
CA ASN A 3 -21.16 4.76 10.11
C ASN A 3 -19.82 4.15 9.70
N LYS A 4 -18.89 4.06 10.63
CA LYS A 4 -17.60 3.41 10.40
C LYS A 4 -17.86 1.91 10.54
N THR A 5 -18.32 1.26 9.47
CA THR A 5 -18.52 -0.19 9.49
C THR A 5 -17.19 -0.84 9.85
N SER A 6 -17.20 -1.63 10.92
CA SER A 6 -16.04 -2.36 11.40
C SER A 6 -15.98 -3.69 10.67
N PHE A 7 -14.79 -4.16 10.30
CA PHE A 7 -14.60 -5.50 9.74
C PHE A 7 -13.57 -6.26 10.58
N ASN A 8 -13.71 -7.59 10.61
CA ASN A 8 -12.63 -8.47 11.05
C ASN A 8 -12.09 -9.20 9.82
N LEU A 9 -10.77 -9.20 9.63
CA LEU A 9 -10.14 -9.89 8.50
C LEU A 9 -10.43 -11.39 8.48
N VAL A 10 -10.62 -12.01 9.65
CA VAL A 10 -10.91 -13.45 9.78
C VAL A 10 -12.29 -13.81 9.23
N ASP A 11 -13.24 -12.87 9.28
CA ASP A 11 -14.62 -13.06 8.86
C ASP A 11 -14.83 -12.80 7.36
N LEU A 12 -13.82 -12.22 6.68
CA LEU A 12 -13.88 -12.05 5.23
C LEU A 12 -13.88 -13.40 4.51
N ALA A 13 -14.64 -13.50 3.41
CA ALA A 13 -14.63 -14.67 2.55
C ALA A 13 -13.24 -14.87 1.90
N LYS A 14 -12.83 -16.11 1.60
CA LYS A 14 -11.50 -16.38 1.03
C LYS A 14 -11.37 -15.81 -0.38
N GLU A 15 -12.45 -15.88 -1.16
CA GLU A 15 -12.58 -15.30 -2.49
C GLU A 15 -12.41 -13.77 -2.52
N ASN A 16 -12.64 -13.10 -1.39
CA ASN A 16 -12.47 -11.65 -1.24
C ASN A 16 -11.06 -11.28 -0.78
N ARG A 17 -10.10 -12.21 -0.83
CA ARG A 17 -8.73 -12.02 -0.34
C ARG A 17 -7.74 -12.64 -1.32
N ILE A 18 -6.67 -11.90 -1.60
CA ILE A 18 -5.51 -12.36 -2.36
C ILE A 18 -4.31 -12.24 -1.40
N PRO A 19 -3.86 -13.35 -0.79
CA PRO A 19 -2.63 -13.36 -0.01
C PRO A 19 -1.42 -13.28 -0.95
N GLU A 20 -0.33 -12.67 -0.49
CA GLU A 20 0.97 -12.62 -1.16
C GLU A 20 0.87 -12.28 -2.65
N MET A 21 0.24 -11.13 -2.95
CA MET A 21 0.07 -10.68 -4.32
C MET A 21 1.39 -10.15 -4.88
N ASP A 22 2.08 -10.99 -5.64
CA ASP A 22 3.27 -10.61 -6.40
C ASP A 22 2.94 -9.56 -7.47
N PHE A 23 3.86 -8.62 -7.67
CA PHE A 23 3.71 -7.59 -8.69
C PHE A 23 4.99 -7.32 -9.47
N HIS A 24 4.77 -6.82 -10.69
CA HIS A 24 5.77 -6.28 -11.58
C HIS A 24 5.29 -4.90 -12.03
N LEU A 25 5.81 -3.86 -11.38
CA LEU A 25 5.44 -2.48 -11.67
C LEU A 25 6.41 -1.89 -12.68
N ASN A 26 5.91 -1.51 -13.85
CA ASN A 26 6.70 -0.76 -14.84
C ASN A 26 6.78 0.71 -14.42
N LEU A 27 8.00 1.18 -14.11
CA LEU A 27 8.27 2.54 -13.67
C LEU A 27 8.36 3.53 -14.83
N ASP A 28 8.73 3.05 -16.03
CA ASP A 28 8.75 3.86 -17.24
C ASP A 28 8.19 3.07 -18.44
N PRO A 29 6.88 3.17 -18.72
CA PRO A 29 6.27 2.51 -19.88
C PRO A 29 6.82 2.95 -21.23
N SER A 30 7.48 4.11 -21.30
CA SER A 30 8.05 4.64 -22.54
C SER A 30 9.42 4.07 -22.87
N ASP A 31 10.13 3.54 -21.88
CA ASP A 31 11.42 2.88 -22.04
C ASP A 31 11.32 1.37 -21.78
N ARG A 32 11.67 0.56 -22.78
CA ARG A 32 11.61 -0.91 -22.71
C ARG A 32 12.97 -1.54 -22.31
N GLY A 33 13.93 -0.74 -21.87
CA GLY A 33 15.23 -1.22 -21.41
C GLY A 33 15.16 -2.14 -20.19
N PRO A 34 16.18 -3.00 -19.99
CA PRO A 34 16.33 -3.77 -18.76
C PRO A 34 16.54 -2.82 -17.58
N GLY A 35 15.83 -3.03 -16.46
CA GLY A 35 15.94 -2.20 -15.24
C GLY A 35 14.71 -1.37 -14.89
N ASN A 36 13.70 -1.30 -15.76
CA ASN A 36 12.53 -0.41 -15.57
C ASN A 36 11.38 -1.04 -14.76
N PHE A 37 11.58 -2.23 -14.20
CA PHE A 37 10.55 -2.94 -13.45
C PHE A 37 10.93 -3.07 -11.98
N LEU A 38 10.06 -2.55 -11.11
CA LEU A 38 10.08 -2.85 -9.70
C LEU A 38 9.30 -4.13 -9.44
N LYS A 39 9.91 -5.08 -8.72
CA LYS A 39 9.27 -6.32 -8.29
C LYS A 39 9.10 -6.33 -6.78
N GLY A 40 8.03 -6.94 -6.31
CA GLY A 40 7.79 -7.15 -4.90
C GLY A 40 6.52 -7.99 -4.69
N SER A 41 6.13 -8.11 -3.43
CA SER A 41 4.90 -8.80 -3.03
C SER A 41 4.15 -7.95 -2.00
N ILE A 42 2.81 -8.04 -2.04
CA ILE A 42 1.91 -7.42 -1.08
C ILE A 42 1.30 -8.53 -0.22
N ASP A 43 1.50 -8.50 1.09
CA ASP A 43 1.05 -9.57 2.01
C ASP A 43 -0.42 -9.93 1.83
N LEU A 44 -1.29 -8.93 1.70
CA LEU A 44 -2.72 -9.14 1.54
C LEU A 44 -3.38 -7.99 0.76
N VAL A 45 -4.11 -8.36 -0.29
CA VAL A 45 -5.16 -7.51 -0.87
C VAL A 45 -6.51 -8.11 -0.51
N PHE A 46 -7.46 -7.30 -0.07
CA PHE A 46 -8.80 -7.78 0.27
C PHE A 46 -9.89 -6.82 -0.17
N GLN A 47 -11.09 -7.36 -0.39
CA GLN A 47 -12.27 -6.58 -0.71
C GLN A 47 -13.22 -6.53 0.48
N PHE A 48 -13.72 -5.34 0.79
CA PHE A 48 -14.75 -5.09 1.79
C PHE A 48 -15.66 -3.95 1.32
N GLU A 49 -16.98 -4.11 1.40
CA GLU A 49 -17.96 -3.12 0.94
C GLU A 49 -17.63 -2.51 -0.45
N ASP A 50 -17.38 -3.38 -1.44
CA ASP A 50 -17.04 -3.03 -2.83
C ASP A 50 -15.74 -2.24 -3.03
N LYS A 51 -14.94 -2.07 -1.98
CA LYS A 51 -13.63 -1.43 -2.03
C LYS A 51 -12.51 -2.42 -1.77
N PHE A 52 -11.38 -2.18 -2.41
CA PHE A 52 -10.17 -2.98 -2.30
C PHE A 52 -9.16 -2.29 -1.40
N TYR A 53 -8.60 -3.06 -0.48
CA TYR A 53 -7.67 -2.61 0.53
C TYR A 53 -6.39 -3.41 0.45
N ILE A 54 -5.28 -2.78 0.83
CA ILE A 54 -4.02 -3.45 1.09
C ILE A 54 -3.86 -3.60 2.60
N ALA A 55 -3.30 -4.72 3.02
CA ALA A 55 -2.81 -4.96 4.35
C ALA A 55 -1.39 -5.54 4.30
N ASP A 56 -0.55 -5.11 5.23
CA ASP A 56 0.80 -5.64 5.42
C ASP A 56 1.10 -5.75 6.93
N TYR A 57 1.78 -6.83 7.31
CA TYR A 57 2.01 -7.19 8.70
C TYR A 57 3.41 -6.77 9.14
N LYS A 58 3.47 -5.91 10.17
CA LYS A 58 4.71 -5.38 10.73
C LYS A 58 4.99 -6.00 12.10
N SER A 59 6.15 -6.63 12.25
CA SER A 59 6.61 -7.21 13.53
C SER A 59 7.49 -6.27 14.35
N ASN A 60 7.58 -4.99 13.98
CA ASN A 60 8.47 -3.99 14.56
C ASN A 60 8.21 -3.80 16.06
N LEU A 61 9.31 -3.66 16.82
CA LEU A 61 9.27 -3.24 18.20
C LEU A 61 9.30 -1.71 18.26
N LEU A 62 8.29 -1.11 18.88
CA LEU A 62 8.18 0.32 19.11
C LEU A 62 8.14 0.61 20.62
N GLU A 63 8.44 1.84 21.01
CA GLU A 63 8.32 2.28 22.41
C GLU A 63 6.87 2.16 22.91
N ASP A 64 5.92 2.62 22.07
CA ASP A 64 4.50 2.35 22.20
C ASP A 64 3.86 2.17 20.82
N TYR A 65 2.61 1.72 20.80
CA TYR A 65 1.83 1.51 19.58
C TYR A 65 0.68 2.51 19.46
N SER A 66 0.88 3.73 19.98
CA SER A 66 -0.06 4.83 19.81
C SER A 66 -0.09 5.29 18.34
N PRO A 67 -1.19 5.92 17.88
CA PRO A 67 -1.28 6.41 16.50
C PRO A 67 -0.09 7.28 16.07
N LEU A 68 0.45 8.10 16.99
CA LEU A 68 1.61 8.95 16.72
C LEU A 68 2.89 8.13 16.51
N SER A 69 3.13 7.11 17.35
CA SER A 69 4.31 6.25 17.21
C SER A 69 4.24 5.40 15.95
N LEU A 70 3.03 4.92 15.59
CA LEU A 70 2.81 4.23 14.32
C LEU A 70 3.09 5.14 13.14
N GLN A 71 2.56 6.37 13.14
CA GLN A 71 2.81 7.35 12.08
C GLN A 71 4.30 7.65 11.93
N LYS A 72 5.01 7.92 13.03
CA LYS A 72 6.46 8.13 13.03
C LYS A 72 7.22 6.92 12.48
N SER A 73 6.80 5.70 12.83
CA SER A 73 7.43 4.49 12.31
C SER A 73 7.20 4.30 10.81
N VAL A 74 6.08 4.80 10.28
CA VAL A 74 5.76 4.74 8.84
C VAL A 74 6.56 5.79 8.06
N GLU A 75 6.67 7.00 8.61
CA GLU A 75 7.38 8.14 8.02
C GLU A 75 8.90 8.11 8.29
N ASN A 76 9.39 7.08 9.00
CA ASN A 76 10.80 6.94 9.35
C ASN A 76 11.67 6.72 8.09
N SER A 77 12.79 7.42 8.02
CA SER A 77 13.70 7.40 6.87
C SER A 77 14.39 6.05 6.63
N GLU A 78 14.53 5.21 7.66
CA GLU A 78 15.19 3.91 7.57
C GLU A 78 14.24 2.83 7.05
N SER A 79 12.99 2.82 7.52
CA SER A 79 11.99 1.81 7.11
C SER A 79 11.29 2.18 5.81
N ARG A 80 11.09 3.48 5.54
CA ARG A 80 10.39 4.02 4.37
C ARG A 80 9.08 3.29 4.04
N TYR A 81 8.30 2.96 5.07
CA TYR A 81 6.99 2.34 4.86
C TYR A 81 6.01 3.30 4.18
N ASP A 82 6.25 4.62 4.25
CA ASP A 82 5.58 5.62 3.43
C ASP A 82 5.74 5.36 1.92
N LEU A 83 6.98 5.11 1.46
CA LEU A 83 7.28 4.82 0.07
C LEU A 83 6.72 3.46 -0.34
N GLN A 84 6.84 2.45 0.53
CA GLN A 84 6.25 1.14 0.31
C GLN A 84 4.72 1.24 0.13
N ARG A 85 4.04 1.99 1.00
CA ARG A 85 2.59 2.24 0.91
C ARG A 85 2.22 2.84 -0.44
N ASP A 86 2.97 3.84 -0.86
CA ASP A 86 2.70 4.57 -2.10
C ASP A 86 2.93 3.68 -3.34
N ILE A 87 3.99 2.85 -3.34
CA ILE A 87 4.22 1.83 -4.37
C ILE A 87 3.09 0.81 -4.39
N TYR A 88 2.66 0.30 -3.22
CA TYR A 88 1.57 -0.67 -3.16
C TYR A 88 0.25 -0.06 -3.65
N ALA A 89 -0.03 1.20 -3.33
CA ALA A 89 -1.18 1.91 -3.86
C ALA A 89 -1.15 2.06 -5.39
N MET A 90 0.03 2.33 -5.98
CA MET A 90 0.20 2.32 -7.45
C MET A 90 -0.09 0.94 -8.06
N VAL A 91 0.45 -0.12 -7.45
CA VAL A 91 0.22 -1.50 -7.89
C VAL A 91 -1.27 -1.83 -7.85
N LEU A 92 -1.95 -1.53 -6.74
CA LEU A 92 -3.38 -1.75 -6.60
C LEU A 92 -4.18 -0.93 -7.63
N TYR A 93 -3.80 0.33 -7.87
CA TYR A 93 -4.45 1.16 -8.88
C TYR A 93 -4.36 0.53 -10.27
N GLU A 94 -3.16 0.13 -10.73
CA GLU A 94 -2.99 -0.48 -12.04
C GLU A 94 -3.68 -1.85 -12.13
N TYR A 95 -3.64 -2.64 -11.05
CA TYR A 95 -4.37 -3.91 -10.95
C TYR A 95 -5.88 -3.71 -11.17
N LEU A 96 -6.50 -2.81 -10.40
CA LEU A 96 -7.94 -2.53 -10.52
C LEU A 96 -8.30 -1.90 -11.87
N LYS A 97 -7.47 -1.02 -12.39
CA LYS A 97 -7.64 -0.43 -13.72
C LYS A 97 -7.62 -1.49 -14.82
N ASN A 98 -6.78 -2.51 -14.71
CA ASN A 98 -6.74 -3.62 -15.67
C ASN A 98 -7.99 -4.51 -15.58
N LEU A 99 -8.55 -4.68 -14.38
CA LEU A 99 -9.76 -5.48 -14.17
C LEU A 99 -11.06 -4.76 -14.57
N PHE A 100 -11.19 -3.49 -14.19
CA PHE A 100 -12.45 -2.74 -14.27
C PHE A 100 -12.42 -1.59 -15.30
N GLY A 101 -11.28 -1.33 -15.93
CA GLY A 101 -11.07 -0.16 -16.77
C GLY A 101 -10.74 1.11 -15.97
N PRO A 102 -10.40 2.23 -16.62
CA PRO A 102 -9.89 3.43 -15.93
C PRO A 102 -10.97 4.26 -15.20
N LYS A 103 -12.25 3.99 -15.43
CA LYS A 103 -13.34 4.78 -14.85
C LYS A 103 -13.52 4.44 -13.36
N ASP A 104 -13.63 5.48 -12.54
CA ASP A 104 -13.99 5.40 -11.12
C ASP A 104 -13.08 4.51 -10.24
N ILE A 105 -11.84 4.23 -10.67
CA ILE A 105 -10.91 3.37 -9.91
C ILE A 105 -10.66 3.89 -8.50
N PHE A 106 -10.55 5.21 -8.31
CA PHE A 106 -10.35 5.78 -6.98
C PHE A 106 -11.52 5.51 -6.02
N GLN A 107 -12.74 5.33 -6.52
CA GLN A 107 -13.89 4.96 -5.69
C GLN A 107 -13.80 3.51 -5.19
N ARG A 108 -13.07 2.67 -5.93
CA ARG A 108 -12.82 1.26 -5.61
C ARG A 108 -11.61 1.06 -4.70
N ILE A 109 -10.75 2.06 -4.53
CA ILE A 109 -9.61 1.97 -3.60
C ILE A 109 -10.10 2.35 -2.20
N GLY A 110 -10.04 1.38 -1.30
CA GLY A 110 -10.47 1.51 0.08
C GLY A 110 -9.40 2.11 0.98
N GLY A 111 -8.15 1.68 0.85
CA GLY A 111 -7.08 2.11 1.74
C GLY A 111 -5.90 1.17 1.83
N VAL A 112 -4.90 1.58 2.60
CA VAL A 112 -3.79 0.74 3.04
C VAL A 112 -3.83 0.64 4.56
N TYR A 113 -3.64 -0.57 5.07
CA TYR A 113 -3.47 -0.86 6.48
C TYR A 113 -2.08 -1.43 6.74
N TYR A 114 -1.46 -0.98 7.82
CA TYR A 114 -0.30 -1.65 8.41
C TYR A 114 -0.63 -2.15 9.81
N PHE A 115 -0.49 -3.46 9.98
CA PHE A 115 -0.80 -4.16 11.22
C PHE A 115 0.48 -4.42 12.01
N PHE A 116 0.74 -3.56 12.99
CA PHE A 116 1.83 -3.72 13.92
C PHE A 116 1.45 -4.76 14.98
N LEU A 117 1.75 -6.02 14.69
CA LEU A 117 1.23 -7.19 15.40
C LEU A 117 1.45 -7.14 16.91
N ARG A 118 2.59 -6.60 17.35
CA ARG A 118 2.95 -6.46 18.78
C ARG A 118 2.10 -5.41 19.52
N GLY A 119 1.50 -4.48 18.79
CA GLY A 119 0.63 -3.44 19.33
C GLY A 119 -0.86 -3.78 19.27
N MET A 120 -1.23 -4.83 18.54
CA MET A 120 -2.62 -5.22 18.36
C MET A 120 -3.16 -5.91 19.62
N LYS A 121 -4.31 -5.43 20.09
CA LYS A 121 -5.05 -6.02 21.19
C LYS A 121 -6.47 -6.35 20.75
N ARG A 122 -6.98 -7.50 21.20
CA ARG A 122 -8.33 -7.94 20.84
C ARG A 122 -9.37 -6.92 21.31
N GLY A 123 -10.21 -6.45 20.40
CA GLY A 123 -11.27 -5.48 20.69
C GLY A 123 -10.81 -4.03 20.75
N GLU A 124 -9.53 -3.75 20.49
CA GLU A 124 -8.98 -2.39 20.40
C GLU A 124 -8.45 -2.12 18.99
N ASN A 125 -8.42 -0.84 18.59
CA ASN A 125 -7.80 -0.41 17.34
C ASN A 125 -6.32 -0.03 17.51
N SER A 126 -5.66 -0.56 18.55
CA SER A 126 -4.23 -0.31 18.81
C SER A 126 -3.35 -1.07 17.82
N GLY A 127 -2.18 -0.51 17.47
CA GLY A 127 -1.25 -1.18 16.54
C GLY A 127 -1.72 -1.20 15.08
N ILE A 128 -2.73 -0.40 14.71
CA ILE A 128 -3.25 -0.31 13.34
C ILE A 128 -2.96 1.09 12.79
N TYR A 129 -2.10 1.16 11.78
CA TYR A 129 -1.96 2.34 10.94
C TYR A 129 -2.86 2.20 9.72
N SER A 130 -3.42 3.31 9.24
CA SER A 130 -4.30 3.29 8.07
C SER A 130 -4.23 4.58 7.27
N ASP A 131 -4.32 4.47 5.94
CA ASP A 131 -4.40 5.60 5.01
C ASP A 131 -5.48 5.35 3.94
N PHE A 132 -6.41 6.28 3.80
CA PHE A 132 -7.65 6.14 3.02
C PHE A 132 -7.81 7.16 1.89
N HIS A 133 -6.99 8.21 1.86
CA HIS A 133 -7.24 9.35 0.97
C HIS A 133 -6.52 9.16 -0.37
N TRP A 134 -7.23 8.63 -1.36
CA TRP A 134 -6.68 8.38 -2.69
C TRP A 134 -7.38 9.24 -3.74
N SER A 135 -6.60 9.98 -4.50
CA SER A 135 -7.08 10.85 -5.58
C SER A 135 -6.14 10.75 -6.78
N GLN A 136 -6.62 11.24 -7.93
CA GLN A 136 -5.79 11.32 -9.12
C GLN A 136 -4.54 12.18 -8.88
N GLU A 137 -4.70 13.36 -8.27
CA GLU A 137 -3.59 14.27 -7.94
C GLU A 137 -2.54 13.61 -7.03
N ARG A 138 -2.99 12.89 -5.99
CA ARG A 138 -2.08 12.15 -5.11
C ARG A 138 -1.36 11.05 -5.88
N MET A 139 -2.06 10.31 -6.73
CA MET A 139 -1.47 9.24 -7.54
C MET A 139 -0.42 9.76 -8.53
N GLU A 140 -0.65 10.94 -9.12
CA GLU A 140 0.31 11.61 -10.00
C GLU A 140 1.56 12.05 -9.22
N THR A 141 1.38 12.58 -8.01
CA THR A 141 2.50 12.94 -7.12
C THR A 141 3.31 11.71 -6.74
N ILE A 142 2.64 10.63 -6.32
CA ILE A 142 3.28 9.35 -5.99
C ILE A 142 4.09 8.82 -7.17
N ARG A 143 3.52 8.80 -8.38
CA ARG A 143 4.24 8.36 -9.60
C ARG A 143 5.53 9.15 -9.82
N LYS A 144 5.46 10.48 -9.65
CA LYS A 144 6.62 11.35 -9.79
C LYS A 144 7.68 11.03 -8.73
N THR A 145 7.28 10.98 -7.45
CA THR A 145 8.19 10.71 -6.34
C THR A 145 8.84 9.33 -6.45
N VAL A 146 8.07 8.29 -6.75
CA VAL A 146 8.60 6.93 -6.94
C VAL A 146 9.62 6.95 -8.07
N ARG A 147 9.29 7.53 -9.24
CA ARG A 147 10.23 7.63 -10.37
C ARG A 147 11.53 8.34 -9.99
N GLU A 148 11.44 9.49 -9.32
CA GLU A 148 12.60 10.26 -8.88
C GLU A 148 13.49 9.49 -7.88
N LEU A 149 12.90 8.71 -6.98
CA LEU A 149 13.63 7.94 -5.98
C LEU A 149 14.21 6.63 -6.54
N THR A 150 13.67 6.11 -7.64
CA THR A 150 14.10 4.85 -8.26
C THR A 150 14.97 5.04 -9.51
N ASP A 151 15.15 6.27 -10.00
CA ASP A 151 16.03 6.58 -11.14
C ASP A 151 17.51 6.42 -10.71
N VAL A 152 17.97 5.16 -10.63
CA VAL A 152 19.39 4.84 -10.40
C VAL A 152 20.12 5.05 -11.71
N ARG A 153 20.76 6.21 -11.85
CA ARG A 153 21.80 6.42 -12.86
C ARG A 153 23.06 5.71 -12.39
N TRP A 154 23.31 4.51 -12.92
CA TRP A 154 24.64 3.92 -12.83
C TRP A 154 25.62 4.91 -13.47
N SER A 155 26.56 5.47 -12.69
CA SER A 155 27.65 6.22 -13.31
C SER A 155 28.46 5.24 -14.14
N GLU A 156 28.73 5.59 -15.39
CA GLU A 156 29.65 4.85 -16.26
C GLU A 156 31.11 5.10 -15.81
N ASP A 157 31.39 4.99 -14.52
CA ASP A 157 32.76 4.97 -14.00
C ASP A 157 33.23 3.51 -13.93
N LEU A 158 33.55 2.96 -15.11
CA LEU A 158 34.38 1.76 -15.29
C LEU A 158 35.58 2.10 -16.18
#